data_AF-A0A7C3YYB5-F1
#
_entry.id   AF-A0A7C3YYB5-F1
#
_cell.length_a   1.000
_cell.length_b   1.000
_cell.length_c   1.000
_cell.angle_alpha   90.00
_cell.angle_beta   90.00
_cell.angle_gamma   90.00
#
_symmetry.space_group_name_H-M   'P 1'
#
loop_
_entity.id
_entity.type
_entity.pdbx_description
1 polymer ?
#
loop_
_entity_poly.entity_id
_entity_poly.type
_entity_poly.pdbx_seq_one_letter_code
_entity_poly.pdbx_strand_id
1 'polypeptide(L)'
;MWLARETLKLVKNPDIRSIEACNVAERYANGEATTEELNDVAYAAIAARDAAYAANAAAYYAADVAYDAADAAVLTTATDIAAYAVSYAAANAVSYAAANAAGYAAVYSAQLEKLLTYF
;
A
#
# COMPACT_ATOMS: atom_id res chain seq x y z
N MET A 1 2.27 -15.53 -43.49
CA MET A 1 3.47 -15.81 -42.70
C MET A 1 4.60 -14.79 -42.86
N TRP A 2 4.86 -14.26 -44.07
CA TRP A 2 5.88 -13.23 -44.27
C TRP A 2 5.79 -12.04 -43.29
N LEU A 3 4.58 -11.48 -43.13
CA LEU A 3 4.36 -10.31 -42.26
C LEU A 3 4.66 -10.58 -40.78
N ALA A 4 4.31 -11.77 -40.27
CA ALA A 4 4.54 -12.16 -38.87
C ALA A 4 6.04 -12.39 -38.57
N ARG A 5 6.79 -12.90 -39.55
CA ARG A 5 8.22 -13.13 -39.40
C ARG A 5 9.02 -11.83 -39.49
N GLU A 6 8.56 -10.86 -40.29
CA GLU A 6 9.15 -9.51 -40.30
C GLU A 6 8.90 -8.75 -39.00
N THR A 7 7.71 -8.84 -38.41
CA THR A 7 7.45 -8.19 -37.12
C THR A 7 8.29 -8.77 -35.98
N LEU A 8 8.56 -10.08 -35.96
CA LEU A 8 9.46 -10.71 -34.99
C LEU A 8 10.89 -10.13 -35.03
N LYS A 9 11.39 -9.75 -36.21
CA LYS A 9 12.73 -9.14 -36.36
C LYS A 9 12.83 -7.74 -35.76
N LEU A 10 11.70 -7.04 -35.60
CA LEU A 10 11.66 -5.72 -34.98
C LEU A 10 11.74 -5.79 -33.44
N VAL A 11 11.49 -6.98 -32.87
CA VAL A 11 11.57 -7.20 -31.42
C VAL A 11 13.00 -7.60 -31.06
N LYS A 12 13.63 -6.84 -30.14
CA LYS A 12 15.04 -7.05 -29.76
C LYS A 12 15.28 -8.39 -29.03
N ASN A 13 14.29 -8.87 -28.29
CA ASN A 13 14.31 -10.17 -27.63
C ASN A 13 12.93 -10.82 -27.77
N PRO A 14 12.62 -11.43 -28.93
CA PRO A 14 11.31 -12.01 -29.17
C PRO A 14 11.05 -13.19 -28.24
N ASP A 15 9.81 -13.33 -27.79
CA ASP A 15 9.41 -14.50 -27.00
C ASP A 15 9.58 -15.76 -27.86
N ILE A 16 10.24 -16.77 -27.30
CA ILE A 16 10.46 -18.06 -27.95
C ILE A 16 9.14 -18.73 -28.37
N ARG A 17 8.06 -18.50 -27.60
CA ARG A 17 6.71 -18.98 -27.91
C ARG A 17 6.16 -18.35 -29.18
N SER A 18 6.47 -17.08 -29.43
CA SER A 18 6.07 -16.39 -30.66
C SER A 18 6.84 -16.91 -31.88
N ILE A 19 8.10 -17.30 -31.71
CA ILE A 19 8.90 -17.94 -32.76
C ILE A 19 8.32 -19.32 -33.10
N GLU A 20 8.07 -20.16 -32.08
CA GLU A 20 7.52 -21.50 -32.28
C GLU A 20 6.12 -21.46 -32.91
N ALA A 21 5.27 -20.51 -32.50
CA ALA A 21 3.97 -20.30 -33.14
C ALA A 21 4.09 -19.96 -34.63
N CYS A 22 5.07 -19.14 -35.02
CA CYS A 22 5.34 -18.86 -36.43
C CYS A 22 5.87 -20.08 -37.18
N ASN A 23 6.73 -20.89 -36.56
CA ASN A 23 7.24 -22.13 -37.16
C ASN A 23 6.10 -23.13 -37.42
N VAL A 24 5.19 -23.34 -36.46
CA VAL A 24 4.05 -24.25 -36.61
C VAL A 24 3.05 -23.73 -37.65
N ALA A 25 2.77 -22.42 -37.66
CA ALA A 25 1.89 -21.82 -38.66
C ALA A 25 2.47 -21.92 -40.10
N GLU A 26 3.79 -21.81 -40.27
CA GLU A 26 4.46 -22.02 -41.56
C GLU A 26 4.42 -23.49 -42.00
N ARG A 27 4.71 -24.42 -41.09
CA ARG A 27 4.58 -25.86 -41.38
C ARG A 27 3.14 -26.21 -41.76
N TYR A 28 2.15 -25.68 -41.04
CA TYR A 28 0.73 -25.90 -41.37
C TYR A 28 0.38 -25.35 -42.75
N ALA A 29 0.85 -24.14 -43.09
CA ALA A 29 0.65 -23.56 -44.42
C ALA A 29 1.33 -24.37 -45.54
N ASN A 30 2.41 -25.08 -45.24
CA ASN A 30 3.11 -25.98 -46.16
C ASN A 30 2.53 -27.42 -46.16
N GLY A 31 1.52 -27.71 -45.33
CA GLY A 31 0.95 -29.05 -45.18
C GLY A 31 1.80 -30.04 -44.36
N GLU A 32 2.79 -29.53 -43.63
CA GLU A 32 3.74 -30.30 -42.81
C GLU A 32 3.37 -30.35 -41.32
N ALA A 33 2.25 -29.72 -40.94
CA ALA A 33 1.70 -29.77 -39.58
C ALA A 33 0.19 -30.00 -39.64
N THR A 34 -0.35 -30.64 -38.61
CA THR A 34 -1.79 -30.91 -38.50
C THR A 34 -2.55 -29.73 -37.88
N THR A 35 -3.87 -29.74 -38.03
CA THR A 35 -4.74 -28.75 -37.38
C THR A 35 -4.69 -28.85 -35.86
N GLU A 36 -4.54 -30.06 -35.29
CA GLU A 36 -4.31 -30.22 -33.85
C GLU A 36 -3.04 -29.51 -33.38
N GLU A 37 -1.91 -29.69 -34.06
CA GLU A 37 -0.65 -29.02 -33.69
C GLU A 37 -0.78 -27.50 -33.71
N LEU A 38 -1.53 -26.94 -34.67
CA LEU A 38 -1.80 -25.51 -34.74
C LEU A 38 -2.67 -25.04 -33.57
N ASN A 39 -3.72 -25.79 -33.24
CA ASN A 39 -4.63 -25.47 -32.14
C ASN A 39 -3.94 -25.56 -30.78
N ASP A 40 -3.09 -26.56 -30.57
CA ASP A 40 -2.35 -26.74 -29.32
C ASP A 40 -1.46 -25.53 -29.02
N VAL A 41 -0.73 -25.03 -30.02
CA VAL A 41 0.08 -23.82 -29.85
C VAL A 41 -0.78 -22.58 -29.61
N ALA A 42 -1.94 -22.47 -30.28
CA ALA A 42 -2.88 -21.37 -30.07
C ALA A 42 -3.46 -21.38 -28.63
N TYR A 43 -3.88 -22.55 -28.14
CA TYR A 43 -4.41 -22.68 -26.78
C TYR A 43 -3.35 -22.43 -25.71
N ALA A 44 -2.12 -22.91 -25.92
CA ALA A 44 -1.01 -22.61 -25.02
C ALA A 44 -0.72 -21.11 -24.93
N ALA A 45 -0.81 -20.38 -26.06
CA ALA A 45 -0.62 -18.93 -26.09
C ALA A 45 -1.74 -18.18 -25.33
N ILE A 46 -3.00 -18.61 -25.50
CA ILE A 46 -4.13 -18.03 -24.77
C ILE A 46 -3.97 -18.25 -23.26
N ALA A 47 -3.68 -19.48 -22.84
CA ALA A 47 -3.50 -19.81 -21.43
C ALA A 47 -2.37 -19.01 -20.78
N ALA A 48 -1.23 -18.86 -21.48
CA ALA A 48 -0.12 -18.05 -21.00
C ALA A 48 -0.49 -16.57 -20.84
N ARG A 49 -1.25 -16.02 -21.80
CA ARG A 49 -1.74 -14.64 -21.76
C ARG A 49 -2.69 -14.42 -20.59
N ASP A 50 -3.64 -15.33 -20.41
CA ASP A 50 -4.65 -15.20 -19.34
C ASP A 50 -4.00 -15.32 -17.96
N ALA A 51 -2.99 -16.19 -17.80
CA ALA A 51 -2.17 -16.25 -16.59
C ALA A 51 -1.40 -14.94 -16.32
N ALA A 52 -0.85 -14.30 -17.37
CA ALA A 52 -0.16 -13.03 -17.23
C ALA A 52 -1.12 -11.90 -16.81
N TYR A 53 -2.32 -11.84 -17.40
CA TYR A 53 -3.35 -10.87 -16.99
C TYR A 53 -3.82 -11.08 -15.55
N ALA A 54 -4.02 -12.33 -15.13
CA ALA A 54 -4.39 -12.65 -13.75
C ALA A 54 -3.29 -12.24 -12.77
N ALA A 55 -2.02 -12.53 -13.08
CA ALA A 55 -0.89 -12.13 -12.24
C ALA A 55 -0.78 -10.60 -12.13
N ASN A 56 -0.97 -9.88 -13.24
CA ASN A 56 -0.94 -8.42 -13.25
C ASN A 56 -2.11 -7.83 -12.44
N ALA A 57 -3.32 -8.36 -12.60
CA ALA A 57 -4.47 -7.94 -11.80
C ALA A 57 -4.25 -8.16 -10.29
N ALA A 58 -3.67 -9.31 -9.92
CA ALA A 58 -3.31 -9.60 -8.53
C ALA A 58 -2.26 -8.63 -7.98
N ALA A 59 -1.25 -8.27 -8.79
CA ALA A 59 -0.24 -7.30 -8.40
C ALA A 59 -0.83 -5.89 -8.18
N TYR A 60 -1.73 -5.46 -9.07
CA TYR A 60 -2.45 -4.19 -8.91
C TYR A 60 -3.30 -4.17 -7.64
N TYR A 61 -4.05 -5.24 -7.38
CA TYR A 61 -4.86 -5.35 -6.16
C TYR A 61 -4.00 -5.34 -4.89
N ALA A 62 -2.87 -6.06 -4.89
CA ALA A 62 -1.94 -6.06 -3.77
C ALA A 62 -1.32 -4.69 -3.51
N ALA A 63 -1.02 -3.92 -4.56
CA ALA A 63 -0.49 -2.57 -4.44
C ALA A 63 -1.52 -1.60 -3.83
N ASP A 64 -2.79 -1.72 -4.24
CA ASP A 64 -3.90 -0.92 -3.72
C ASP A 64 -4.13 -1.18 -2.22
N VAL A 65 -4.21 -2.45 -1.82
CA VAL A 65 -4.35 -2.85 -0.41
C VAL A 65 -3.15 -2.37 0.43
N ALA A 66 -1.93 -2.42 -0.10
CA ALA A 66 -0.76 -1.93 0.60
C ALA A 66 -0.79 -0.41 0.81
N TYR A 67 -1.32 0.34 -0.16
CA TYR A 67 -1.49 1.78 -0.06
C TYR A 67 -2.50 2.15 1.04
N ASP A 68 -3.68 1.51 1.03
CA ASP A 68 -4.72 1.73 2.04
C ASP A 68 -4.23 1.39 3.46
N ALA A 69 -3.49 0.28 3.60
CA ALA A 69 -2.91 -0.12 4.87
C ALA A 69 -1.88 0.90 5.39
N ALA A 70 -1.07 1.47 4.51
CA ALA A 70 -0.10 2.50 4.87
C ALA A 70 -0.81 3.80 5.32
N ASP A 71 -1.84 4.24 4.61
CA ASP A 71 -2.62 5.43 4.95
C ASP A 71 -3.30 5.30 6.32
N ALA A 72 -3.94 4.14 6.57
CA ALA A 72 -4.55 3.84 7.86
C ALA A 72 -3.54 3.87 9.02
N ALA A 73 -2.34 3.31 8.82
CA ALA A 73 -1.29 3.29 9.85
C ALA A 73 -0.78 4.70 10.20
N VAL A 74 -0.65 5.58 9.20
CA VAL A 74 -0.27 6.99 9.39
C VAL A 74 -1.33 7.72 10.21
N LEU A 75 -2.61 7.52 9.90
CA LEU A 75 -3.71 8.14 10.62
C LEU A 75 -3.74 7.73 12.10
N THR A 76 -3.61 6.44 12.40
CA THR A 76 -3.57 5.93 13.78
C THR A 76 -2.42 6.52 14.58
N THR A 77 -1.22 6.58 13.98
CA THR A 77 -0.04 7.14 14.64
C THR A 77 -0.23 8.64 14.94
N ALA A 78 -0.83 9.39 14.01
CA ALA A 78 -1.11 10.81 14.22
C ALA A 78 -2.13 11.03 15.36
N THR A 79 -3.16 10.19 15.46
CA THR A 79 -4.14 10.30 16.54
C THR A 79 -3.55 9.98 17.91
N ASP A 80 -2.66 8.98 18.00
CA ASP A 80 -2.01 8.61 19.26
C ASP A 80 -1.08 9.72 19.77
N ILE A 81 -0.30 10.32 18.88
CA ILE A 81 0.56 11.47 19.20
C ILE A 81 -0.28 12.65 19.70
N ALA A 82 -1.39 12.94 19.01
CA ALA A 82 -2.29 14.02 19.41
C ALA A 82 -2.93 13.76 20.78
N ALA A 83 -3.39 12.54 21.05
CA ALA A 83 -3.96 12.15 22.33
C ALA A 83 -2.94 12.27 23.47
N TYR A 84 -1.70 11.83 23.24
CA TYR A 84 -0.61 11.97 24.19
C TYR A 84 -0.32 13.45 24.49
N ALA A 85 -0.18 14.29 23.47
CA ALA A 85 0.09 15.72 23.63
C ALA A 85 -1.02 16.43 24.42
N VAL A 86 -2.29 16.14 24.12
CA VAL A 86 -3.43 16.70 24.86
C VAL A 86 -3.42 16.25 26.32
N SER A 87 -3.18 14.97 26.58
CA SER A 87 -3.14 14.45 27.96
C SER A 87 -2.02 15.08 28.78
N TYR A 88 -0.83 15.25 28.18
CA TYR A 88 0.31 15.88 28.82
C TYR A 88 0.08 17.36 29.11
N ALA A 89 -0.51 18.10 28.17
CA ALA A 89 -0.87 19.50 28.38
C ALA A 89 -1.93 19.67 29.49
N ALA A 90 -2.96 18.80 29.49
CA ALA A 90 -4.00 18.81 30.51
C ALA A 90 -3.45 18.51 31.91
N ALA A 91 -2.57 17.50 32.04
CA ALA A 91 -1.95 17.14 33.30
C ALA A 91 -1.10 18.29 33.88
N ASN A 92 -0.34 18.97 33.02
CA ASN A 92 0.42 20.16 33.43
C ASN A 92 -0.51 21.29 33.87
N ALA A 93 -1.56 21.60 33.12
CA ALA A 93 -2.50 22.66 33.45
C ALA A 93 -3.18 22.42 34.81
N VAL A 94 -3.62 21.18 35.08
CA VAL A 94 -4.20 20.79 36.38
C VAL A 94 -3.18 20.95 37.50
N SER A 95 -1.94 20.51 37.28
CA SER A 95 -0.87 20.62 38.29
C SER A 95 -0.56 22.08 38.65
N TYR A 96 -0.47 22.96 37.64
CA TYR A 96 -0.28 24.40 37.87
C TYR A 96 -1.46 25.04 38.60
N ALA A 97 -2.69 24.69 38.22
CA ALA A 97 -3.89 25.20 38.89
C ALA A 97 -3.95 24.76 40.36
N ALA A 98 -3.65 23.50 40.65
CA ALA A 98 -3.62 22.96 42.00
C ALA A 98 -2.52 23.61 42.86
N ALA A 99 -1.32 23.79 42.31
CA ALA A 99 -0.22 24.48 42.99
C ALA A 99 -0.58 25.93 43.33
N ASN A 100 -1.18 26.66 42.39
CA ASN A 100 -1.64 28.02 42.63
C ASN A 100 -2.73 28.07 43.70
N ALA A 101 -3.73 27.18 43.63
CA ALA A 101 -4.80 27.11 44.63
C ALA A 101 -4.27 26.82 46.03
N ALA A 102 -3.33 25.88 46.17
CA ALA A 102 -2.67 25.58 47.43
C ALA A 102 -1.85 26.77 47.95
N GLY A 103 -1.15 27.48 47.06
CA GLY A 103 -0.43 28.71 47.39
C GLY A 103 -1.36 29.78 47.95
N TYR A 104 -2.48 30.06 47.28
CA TYR A 104 -3.47 31.04 47.76
C TYR A 104 -4.08 30.63 49.11
N ALA A 105 -4.41 29.35 49.29
CA ALA A 105 -4.96 28.85 50.55
C ALA A 105 -3.96 29.02 51.71
N ALA A 106 -2.68 28.70 51.50
CA ALA A 106 -1.63 28.85 52.50
C ALA A 106 -1.37 30.32 52.87
N VAL A 107 -1.41 31.24 51.89
CA VAL A 107 -1.28 32.68 52.15
C VAL A 107 -2.45 33.17 52.99
N TYR A 108 -3.68 32.76 52.65
CA TYR A 108 -4.88 33.18 53.36
C TYR A 108 -4.93 32.64 54.80
N SER A 109 -4.56 31.38 55.02
CA SER A 109 -4.49 30.80 56.36
C SER A 109 -3.46 31.52 57.25
N ALA A 110 -2.28 31.81 56.71
CA ALA A 110 -1.24 32.54 57.44
C ALA A 110 -1.67 33.98 57.79
N GLN A 111 -2.47 34.63 56.94
CA GLN A 111 -3.05 35.94 57.24
C GLN A 111 -4.10 35.87 58.35
N LEU A 112 -4.97 34.86 58.34
CA LEU A 112 -5.96 34.63 59.40
C LEU A 112 -5.31 34.39 60.76
N GLU A 113 -4.28 33.55 60.83
CA GLU A 113 -3.54 33.30 62.07
C GLU A 113 -2.94 34.57 62.66
N LYS A 114 -2.30 35.40 61.81
CA LYS A 114 -1.77 36.70 62.25
C LYS A 114 -2.88 37.58 62.79
N LEU A 115 -4.01 37.67 62.09
CA LEU A 115 -5.14 38.51 62.50
C LEU A 115 -5.72 38.07 63.84
N LEU A 116 -5.89 36.74 64.04
CA LEU A 116 -6.36 36.14 65.29
C LEU A 116 -5.38 36.30 66.46
N THR A 117 -4.10 36.52 66.20
CA THR A 117 -3.09 36.76 67.25
C THR A 117 -3.16 38.20 67.80
N TYR A 118 -3.79 39.13 67.08
CA TYR A 118 -3.93 40.53 67.50
C TYR A 118 -5.26 40.88 68.20
N PHE A 119 -6.16 39.89 68.38
CA PHE A 119 -7.41 40.01 69.14
C PHE A 119 -7.36 39.12 70.38
#